data_AF-A0A7K2XD97-F1
#
_entry.id   AF-A0A7K2XD97-F1
#
_cell.length_a   1.000
_cell.length_b   1.000
_cell.length_c   1.000
_cell.angle_alpha   90.00
_cell.angle_beta   90.00
_cell.angle_gamma   90.00
#
_symmetry.space_group_name_H-M   'P 1'
#
loop_
_entity.id
_entity.type
_entity.pdbx_description
1 polymer ?
#
loop_
_entity_poly.entity_id
_entity_poly.type
_entity_poly.pdbx_seq_one_letter_code
_entity_poly.pdbx_strand_id
1 'polypeptide(L)'
;VAAGAKATATWQVTPPVDAAYRSYPLTASLAYTAGGSGRRLTAAATVRTLPPPPTADTWASDHDWTSAASGWGPVERDLSNGGTAAGDGSPLRIGGVPHAKGLGTHAPATVRYYLGGRCASFTAEVGVDDTQTGRGSVRFTVLADGAEKAKSPVLKAADPAWSLTADVTGASYVDLVADDGGDGNGNDHADWGSARFHCGG
;
A
#
# COMPACT_ATOMS: atom_id res chain seq x y z
N VAL A 1 -37.82 4.13 -17.02
CA VAL A 1 -37.73 3.33 -15.77
C VAL A 1 -39.04 3.51 -15.04
N ALA A 2 -39.72 2.44 -14.65
CA ALA A 2 -40.99 2.56 -13.91
C ALA A 2 -40.75 3.23 -12.53
N ALA A 3 -41.80 3.83 -11.96
CA ALA A 3 -41.70 4.42 -10.62
C ALA A 3 -41.30 3.36 -9.59
N GLY A 4 -40.32 3.68 -8.74
CA GLY A 4 -39.77 2.75 -7.75
C GLY A 4 -38.81 1.68 -8.30
N ALA A 5 -38.63 1.59 -9.63
CA ALA A 5 -37.68 0.66 -10.23
C ALA A 5 -36.28 1.29 -10.39
N LYS A 6 -35.25 0.43 -10.40
CA LYS A 6 -33.85 0.81 -10.61
C LYS A 6 -33.43 0.55 -12.05
N ALA A 7 -32.63 1.45 -12.61
CA ALA A 7 -31.85 1.20 -13.82
C ALA A 7 -30.37 1.38 -13.48
N THR A 8 -29.52 0.49 -13.99
CA THR A 8 -28.07 0.52 -13.82
C THR A 8 -27.43 0.56 -15.20
N ALA A 9 -26.44 1.41 -15.39
CA ALA A 9 -25.57 1.41 -16.56
C ALA A 9 -24.12 1.35 -16.08
N THR A 10 -23.32 0.52 -16.74
CA THR A 10 -21.92 0.28 -16.40
C THR A 10 -21.07 0.55 -17.63
N TRP A 11 -19.96 1.25 -17.44
CA TRP A 11 -18.98 1.52 -18.50
C TRP A 11 -17.60 1.16 -17.99
N GLN A 12 -16.76 0.63 -18.88
CA GLN A 12 -15.33 0.47 -18.62
C GLN A 12 -14.60 1.65 -19.26
N VAL A 13 -13.80 2.35 -18.47
CA VAL A 13 -12.97 3.47 -18.93
C VAL A 13 -11.52 3.03 -18.82
N THR A 14 -10.83 2.96 -19.96
CA THR A 14 -9.40 2.65 -20.03
C THR A 14 -8.64 3.92 -20.39
N PRO A 15 -7.69 4.37 -19.54
CA PRO A 15 -6.85 5.50 -19.90
C PRO A 15 -5.94 5.15 -21.10
N PRO A 16 -5.57 6.12 -21.95
CA PRO A 16 -4.50 5.94 -22.93
C PRO A 16 -3.22 5.44 -22.27
N VAL A 17 -2.42 4.64 -22.99
CA VAL A 17 -1.16 4.07 -22.48
C VAL A 17 -0.12 5.13 -22.08
N ASP A 18 -0.22 6.31 -22.69
CA ASP A 18 0.62 7.49 -22.47
C ASP A 18 -0.03 8.53 -21.55
N ALA A 19 -1.15 8.18 -20.89
CA ALA A 19 -1.83 9.08 -19.98
C ALA A 19 -0.89 9.49 -18.83
N ALA A 20 -0.66 10.79 -18.69
CA ALA A 20 0.19 11.34 -17.65
C ALA A 20 -0.22 10.85 -16.26
N TYR A 21 0.76 10.63 -15.38
CA TYR A 21 0.53 10.22 -14.00
C TYR A 21 -0.07 11.35 -13.17
N ARG A 22 -1.40 11.36 -13.06
CA ARG A 22 -2.18 12.35 -12.29
C ARG A 22 -3.59 11.85 -12.01
N SER A 23 -4.32 12.63 -11.22
CA SER A 23 -5.75 12.44 -11.00
C SER A 23 -6.56 12.98 -12.19
N TYR A 24 -7.58 12.22 -12.61
CA TYR A 24 -8.53 12.55 -13.66
C TYR A 24 -9.95 12.50 -13.11
N PRO A 25 -10.75 13.56 -13.24
CA PRO A 25 -12.18 13.52 -12.90
C PRO A 25 -12.96 12.77 -14.00
N LEU A 26 -13.63 11.69 -13.63
CA LEU A 26 -14.63 11.03 -14.44
C LEU A 26 -16.01 11.56 -14.04
N THR A 27 -16.68 12.23 -14.97
CA THR A 27 -18.03 12.77 -14.75
C THR A 27 -19.05 11.95 -15.52
N ALA A 28 -20.04 11.41 -14.82
CA ALA A 28 -21.22 10.80 -15.43
C ALA A 28 -22.37 11.81 -15.41
N SER A 29 -23.08 11.94 -16.53
CA SER A 29 -24.30 12.75 -16.65
C SER A 29 -25.48 11.86 -17.00
N LEU A 30 -26.57 11.96 -16.24
CA LEU A 30 -27.84 11.30 -16.54
C LEU A 30 -28.87 12.36 -16.93
N ALA A 31 -29.50 12.22 -18.09
CA ALA A 31 -30.66 12.99 -18.47
C ALA A 31 -31.93 12.13 -18.35
N TYR A 32 -33.00 12.67 -17.79
CA TYR A 32 -34.27 11.97 -17.60
C TYR A 32 -35.45 12.93 -17.59
N THR A 33 -36.65 12.42 -17.83
CA THR A 33 -37.89 13.22 -17.75
C THR A 33 -38.68 12.78 -16.52
N ALA A 34 -39.13 13.74 -15.72
CA ALA A 34 -40.00 13.49 -14.56
C ALA A 34 -41.10 14.55 -14.50
N GLY A 35 -42.36 14.12 -14.47
CA GLY A 35 -43.51 15.04 -14.49
C GLY A 35 -43.56 15.91 -15.74
N GLY A 36 -43.19 15.37 -16.91
CA GLY A 36 -43.17 16.11 -18.18
C GLY A 36 -41.99 17.09 -18.36
N SER A 37 -41.17 17.29 -17.32
CA SER A 37 -39.99 18.18 -17.37
C SER A 37 -38.70 17.38 -17.53
N GLY A 38 -37.84 17.82 -18.45
CA GLY A 38 -36.48 17.30 -18.58
C GLY A 38 -35.62 17.70 -17.38
N ARG A 39 -34.78 16.79 -16.91
CA ARG A 39 -33.88 16.96 -15.77
C ARG A 39 -32.52 16.33 -16.08
N ARG A 40 -31.48 16.83 -15.43
CA ARG A 40 -30.12 16.30 -15.52
C ARG A 40 -29.51 16.13 -14.14
N LEU A 41 -28.82 15.02 -13.92
CA LEU A 41 -28.00 14.75 -12.74
C LEU A 41 -26.56 14.53 -13.20
N THR A 42 -25.62 14.93 -12.35
CA THR A 42 -24.19 14.69 -12.56
C THR A 42 -23.59 14.04 -11.32
N ALA A 43 -22.71 13.06 -11.54
CA ALA A 43 -21.86 12.49 -10.51
C ALA A 43 -20.42 12.54 -11.01
N ALA A 44 -19.47 12.74 -10.10
CA ALA A 44 -18.06 12.72 -10.42
C ALA A 44 -17.32 11.73 -9.50
N ALA A 45 -16.35 11.03 -10.06
CA ALA A 45 -15.37 10.24 -9.33
C ALA A 45 -13.97 10.63 -9.81
N THR A 46 -12.98 10.58 -8.93
CA THR A 46 -11.58 10.81 -9.31
C THR A 46 -10.88 9.46 -9.48
N VAL A 47 -10.22 9.27 -10.61
CA VAL A 47 -9.35 8.12 -10.86
C VAL A 47 -7.91 8.59 -11.04
N ARG A 48 -6.93 7.75 -10.72
CA ARG A 48 -5.51 8.02 -10.95
C ARG A 48 -4.97 6.95 -11.89
N THR A 49 -4.15 7.35 -12.86
CA THR A 49 -3.36 6.39 -13.65
C THR A 49 -2.33 5.69 -12.77
N LEU A 50 -1.78 4.57 -13.22
CA LEU A 50 -0.72 3.89 -12.47
C LEU A 50 0.51 4.78 -12.33
N PRO A 51 1.25 4.69 -11.21
CA PRO A 51 2.56 5.29 -11.09
C PRO A 51 3.48 4.83 -12.23
N PRO A 52 4.38 5.68 -12.74
CA PRO A 52 5.41 5.19 -13.63
C PRO A 52 6.24 4.11 -12.91
N PRO A 53 6.58 3.00 -13.58
CA PRO A 53 7.41 1.99 -12.95
C PRO A 53 8.81 2.54 -12.68
N PRO A 54 9.49 2.10 -11.60
CA PRO A 54 10.81 2.59 -11.24
C PRO A 54 11.83 2.25 -12.35
N THR A 55 12.70 3.21 -12.67
CA THR A 55 13.75 3.07 -13.71
C THR A 55 15.15 2.85 -13.13
N ALA A 56 15.29 2.96 -11.81
CA ALA A 56 16.48 2.68 -11.04
C ALA A 56 16.04 2.20 -9.65
N ASP A 57 16.98 1.73 -8.84
CA ASP A 57 16.73 1.45 -7.42
C ASP A 57 15.96 2.58 -6.75
N THR A 58 14.99 2.21 -5.93
CA THR A 58 14.15 3.17 -5.20
C THR A 58 13.78 2.65 -3.83
N TRP A 59 13.69 3.56 -2.86
CA TRP A 59 13.11 3.25 -1.55
C TRP A 59 11.61 3.04 -1.71
N ALA A 60 11.04 2.08 -0.98
CA ALA A 60 9.59 1.90 -0.97
C ALA A 60 8.88 3.19 -0.53
N SER A 61 9.47 3.91 0.44
CA SER A 61 8.96 5.19 0.93
C SER A 61 9.13 6.38 -0.02
N ASP A 62 9.92 6.27 -1.09
CA ASP A 62 10.02 7.29 -2.14
C ASP A 62 9.26 6.91 -3.42
N HIS A 63 8.83 5.65 -3.52
CA HIS A 63 8.02 5.18 -4.64
C HIS A 63 6.53 5.35 -4.33
N ASP A 64 5.76 5.69 -5.36
CA ASP A 64 4.32 5.78 -5.22
C ASP A 64 3.69 4.38 -5.24
N TRP A 65 2.99 4.03 -4.16
CA TRP A 65 2.15 2.85 -4.12
C TRP A 65 0.85 3.06 -4.89
N THR A 66 0.28 2.00 -5.44
CA THR A 66 -1.06 2.00 -6.04
C THR A 66 -2.16 1.95 -4.98
N SER A 67 -1.88 1.34 -3.84
CA SER A 67 -2.79 1.29 -2.68
C SER A 67 -1.99 1.02 -1.40
N ALA A 68 -2.47 1.54 -0.27
CA ALA A 68 -1.89 1.29 1.04
C ALA A 68 -3.02 1.24 2.07
N ALA A 69 -2.97 0.26 2.96
CA ALA A 69 -3.90 0.10 4.08
C ALA A 69 -3.14 -0.43 5.31
N SER A 70 -3.61 -0.03 6.49
CA SER A 70 -3.16 -0.53 7.79
C SER A 70 -4.36 -0.74 8.71
N GLY A 71 -4.22 -1.64 9.67
CA GLY A 71 -5.27 -1.98 10.64
C GLY A 71 -5.58 -0.82 11.58
N TRP A 72 -4.60 0.05 11.81
CA TRP A 72 -4.77 1.32 12.50
C TRP A 72 -3.94 2.39 11.79
N GLY A 73 -4.56 3.54 11.52
CA GLY A 73 -3.87 4.66 10.91
C GLY A 73 -3.53 4.52 9.43
N PRO A 74 -2.90 5.55 8.86
CA PRO A 74 -2.29 5.45 7.54
C PRO A 74 -0.96 4.67 7.60
N VAL A 75 -0.50 4.27 6.42
CA VAL A 75 0.89 3.82 6.22
C VAL A 75 1.79 5.04 6.19
N GLU A 76 2.82 5.03 7.02
CA GLU A 76 3.77 6.12 7.18
C GLU A 76 5.01 5.92 6.30
N ARG A 77 5.57 7.02 5.81
CA ARG A 77 6.81 7.03 5.03
C ARG A 77 7.92 7.58 5.92
N ASP A 78 8.98 6.79 6.10
CA ASP A 78 10.18 7.10 6.89
C ASP A 78 9.91 7.38 8.38
N LEU A 79 8.70 7.05 8.85
CA LEU A 79 8.25 7.12 10.25
C LEU A 79 7.54 5.81 10.59
N SER A 80 7.55 5.43 11.86
CA SER A 80 6.73 4.35 12.39
C SER A 80 5.25 4.74 12.36
N ASN A 81 4.32 3.78 12.48
CA ASN A 81 2.91 4.12 12.63
C ASN A 81 2.67 4.78 13.99
N GLY A 82 2.16 6.01 14.04
CA GLY A 82 1.91 6.76 15.28
C GLY A 82 0.46 6.80 15.74
N GLY A 83 -0.45 6.21 14.95
CA GLY A 83 -1.86 6.13 15.27
C GLY A 83 -2.76 6.74 14.20
N THR A 84 -3.52 7.78 14.50
CA THR A 84 -4.67 8.15 13.67
C THR A 84 -4.33 9.10 12.52
N ALA A 85 -3.36 9.99 12.72
CA ALA A 85 -3.06 11.06 11.78
C ALA A 85 -1.81 10.72 10.96
N ALA A 86 -1.75 11.19 9.72
CA ALA A 86 -0.53 11.05 8.94
C ALA A 86 0.62 11.85 9.57
N GLY A 87 1.80 11.25 9.68
CA GLY A 87 3.01 11.88 10.22
C GLY A 87 3.00 12.07 11.74
N ASP A 88 2.16 11.32 12.48
CA ASP A 88 2.17 11.31 13.94
C ASP A 88 3.17 10.29 14.54
N GLY A 89 3.83 9.52 13.68
CA GLY A 89 4.86 8.55 14.00
C GLY A 89 6.19 9.13 14.47
N SER A 90 7.01 8.29 15.08
CA SER A 90 8.41 8.58 15.40
C SER A 90 9.35 8.04 14.32
N PRO A 91 10.65 8.40 14.32
CA PRO A 91 11.61 7.76 13.42
C PRO A 91 11.61 6.23 13.58
N LEU A 92 11.62 5.49 12.46
CA LEU A 92 11.61 4.03 12.42
C LEU A 92 12.78 3.44 13.23
N ARG A 93 12.48 2.51 14.14
CA ARG A 93 13.53 1.81 14.89
C ARG A 93 13.11 0.40 15.25
N ILE A 94 13.94 -0.59 14.91
CA ILE A 94 13.64 -2.00 15.17
C ILE A 94 14.80 -2.60 15.96
N GLY A 95 14.53 -3.16 17.14
CA GLY A 95 15.55 -3.76 18.00
C GLY A 95 16.67 -2.78 18.35
N GLY A 96 16.35 -1.49 18.49
CA GLY A 96 17.32 -0.42 18.75
C GLY A 96 18.06 0.12 17.51
N VAL A 97 17.86 -0.44 16.32
CA VAL A 97 18.54 0.00 15.09
C VAL A 97 17.69 1.02 14.32
N PRO A 98 18.17 2.26 14.08
CA PRO A 98 17.41 3.28 13.37
C PRO A 98 17.44 3.07 11.85
N HIS A 99 16.29 3.29 11.21
CA HIS A 99 16.15 3.25 9.76
C HIS A 99 15.70 4.62 9.22
N ALA A 100 16.59 5.29 8.48
CA ALA A 100 16.27 6.60 7.90
C ALA A 100 15.24 6.53 6.76
N LYS A 101 15.10 5.36 6.14
CA LYS A 101 14.15 5.10 5.06
C LYS A 101 13.36 3.85 5.37
N GLY A 102 12.07 3.84 5.05
CA GLY A 102 11.22 2.66 5.26
C GLY A 102 9.75 3.00 5.38
N LEU A 103 8.94 2.01 5.75
CA LEU A 103 7.50 2.18 5.95
C LEU A 103 7.11 1.79 7.37
N GLY A 104 6.31 2.63 8.02
CA GLY A 104 5.65 2.29 9.28
C GLY A 104 4.21 1.87 9.01
N THR A 105 3.81 0.72 9.52
CA THR A 105 2.45 0.19 9.35
C THR A 105 1.90 -0.31 10.67
N HIS A 106 0.60 -0.62 10.70
CA HIS A 106 0.01 -1.38 11.80
C HIS A 106 -0.73 -2.59 11.24
N ALA A 107 -0.46 -3.79 11.74
CA ALA A 107 -1.08 -5.00 11.23
C ALA A 107 -2.61 -5.05 11.48
N PRO A 108 -3.38 -5.75 10.65
CA PRO A 108 -3.00 -6.20 9.31
C PRO A 108 -2.80 -5.01 8.36
N ALA A 109 -1.75 -5.06 7.55
CA ALA A 109 -1.42 -4.02 6.58
C ALA A 109 -1.07 -4.60 5.21
N THR A 110 -1.35 -3.84 4.15
CA THR A 110 -0.93 -4.17 2.79
C THR A 110 -0.58 -2.90 2.03
N VAL A 111 0.62 -2.87 1.46
CA VAL A 111 1.10 -1.79 0.59
C VAL A 111 1.42 -2.37 -0.78
N ARG A 112 0.70 -1.93 -1.80
CA ARG A 112 0.85 -2.42 -3.17
C ARG A 112 1.61 -1.44 -4.04
N TYR A 113 2.65 -1.91 -4.70
CA TYR A 113 3.42 -1.16 -5.68
C TYR A 113 3.23 -1.72 -7.08
N TYR A 114 3.22 -0.82 -8.06
CA TYR A 114 3.39 -1.18 -9.46
C TYR A 114 4.87 -1.03 -9.83
N LEU A 115 5.48 -2.12 -10.27
CA LEU A 115 6.90 -2.19 -10.66
C LEU A 115 7.08 -2.34 -12.18
N GLY A 116 6.02 -2.74 -12.90
CA GLY A 116 6.05 -2.89 -14.36
C GLY A 116 7.15 -3.81 -14.89
N GLY A 117 7.56 -4.82 -14.11
CA GLY A 117 8.59 -5.79 -14.47
C GLY A 117 10.02 -5.25 -14.46
N ARG A 118 10.28 -4.07 -13.86
CA ARG A 118 11.58 -3.38 -13.93
C ARG A 118 12.55 -3.68 -12.80
N CYS A 119 12.15 -4.48 -11.82
CA CYS A 119 12.92 -4.76 -10.61
C CYS A 119 13.30 -6.24 -10.53
N ALA A 120 14.45 -6.52 -9.92
CA ALA A 120 14.98 -7.87 -9.73
C ALA A 120 14.72 -8.38 -8.31
N SER A 121 14.86 -7.51 -7.30
CA SER A 121 14.67 -7.91 -5.91
C SER A 121 14.08 -6.79 -5.06
N PHE A 122 13.53 -7.20 -3.92
CA PHE A 122 13.13 -6.32 -2.82
C PHE A 122 13.86 -6.76 -1.55
N THR A 123 14.35 -5.79 -0.78
CA THR A 123 15.02 -6.03 0.52
C THR A 123 14.47 -5.12 1.59
N ALA A 124 14.34 -5.62 2.83
CA ALA A 124 14.00 -4.82 4.00
C ALA A 124 14.54 -5.47 5.29
N GLU A 125 14.73 -4.67 6.31
CA GLU A 125 14.88 -5.09 7.71
C GLU A 125 13.52 -4.94 8.38
N VAL A 126 12.86 -6.04 8.74
CA VAL A 126 11.48 -6.02 9.23
C VAL A 126 11.39 -6.38 10.71
N GLY A 127 10.40 -5.82 11.40
CA GLY A 127 10.15 -6.12 12.80
C GLY A 127 9.08 -5.23 13.42
N VAL A 128 8.82 -5.43 14.71
CA VAL A 128 7.96 -4.54 15.49
C VAL A 128 8.75 -3.28 15.85
N ASP A 129 8.15 -2.11 15.69
CA ASP A 129 8.77 -0.83 16.06
C ASP A 129 9.03 -0.72 17.57
N ASP A 130 10.16 -0.11 17.93
CA ASP A 130 10.62 0.05 19.31
C ASP A 130 9.66 0.87 20.20
N THR A 131 8.71 1.62 19.64
CA THR A 131 7.66 2.29 20.44
C THR A 131 6.77 1.29 21.17
N GLN A 132 6.70 0.04 20.69
CA GLN A 132 5.91 -1.03 21.29
C GLN A 132 6.76 -1.76 22.33
N THR A 133 6.78 -1.25 23.55
CA THR A 133 7.65 -1.72 24.63
C THR A 133 7.29 -3.14 25.11
N GLY A 134 7.75 -4.17 24.39
CA GLY A 134 7.61 -5.58 24.73
C GLY A 134 6.27 -6.23 24.34
N ARG A 135 5.49 -5.60 23.45
CA ARG A 135 4.19 -6.12 22.96
C ARG A 135 4.13 -6.07 21.45
N GLY A 136 3.22 -6.83 20.87
CA GLY A 136 3.04 -6.93 19.42
C GLY A 136 3.69 -8.19 18.87
N SER A 137 3.04 -8.75 17.86
CA SER A 137 3.50 -9.93 17.15
C SER A 137 3.08 -9.83 15.68
N VAL A 138 4.05 -9.82 14.78
CA VAL A 138 3.81 -9.51 13.37
C VAL A 138 4.49 -10.52 12.47
N ARG A 139 3.90 -10.77 11.31
CA ARG A 139 4.51 -11.57 10.26
C ARG A 139 4.52 -10.80 8.95
N PHE A 140 5.68 -10.73 8.33
CA PHE A 140 5.90 -10.04 7.08
C PHE A 140 5.90 -11.02 5.91
N THR A 141 5.25 -10.63 4.82
CA THR A 141 5.19 -11.41 3.58
C THR A 141 5.35 -10.47 2.38
N VAL A 142 6.14 -10.89 1.39
CA VAL A 142 6.23 -10.21 0.09
C VAL A 142 5.57 -11.09 -0.96
N LEU A 143 4.54 -10.55 -1.61
CA LEU A 143 3.89 -11.20 -2.73
C LEU A 143 4.28 -10.50 -4.03
N ALA A 144 4.64 -11.26 -5.06
CA ALA A 144 4.86 -10.75 -6.41
C ALA A 144 3.81 -11.35 -7.35
N ASP A 145 3.00 -10.50 -7.96
CA ASP A 145 1.83 -10.89 -8.77
C ASP A 145 0.94 -11.95 -8.09
N GLY A 146 0.79 -11.82 -6.76
CA GLY A 146 -0.03 -12.71 -5.92
C GLY A 146 0.67 -13.99 -5.44
N ALA A 147 1.91 -14.27 -5.86
CA ALA A 147 2.69 -15.40 -5.39
C ALA A 147 3.61 -14.99 -4.22
N GLU A 148 3.62 -15.77 -3.14
CA GLU A 148 4.56 -15.57 -2.01
C GLU A 148 6.01 -15.76 -2.48
N LYS A 149 6.84 -14.74 -2.26
CA LYS A 149 8.26 -14.74 -2.62
C LYS A 149 9.17 -14.77 -1.40
N ALA A 150 8.70 -14.20 -0.29
CA ALA A 150 9.40 -14.22 0.98
C ALA A 150 8.41 -14.10 2.13
N LYS A 151 8.78 -14.69 3.28
CA LYS A 151 7.98 -14.67 4.50
C LYS A 151 8.90 -14.73 5.73
N SER A 152 8.64 -13.88 6.71
CA SER A 152 9.35 -13.93 8.00
C SER A 152 8.76 -15.01 8.92
N PRO A 153 9.48 -15.42 9.98
CA PRO A 153 8.83 -15.96 11.19
C PRO A 153 7.88 -14.91 11.81
N VAL A 154 7.13 -15.30 12.84
CA VAL A 154 6.47 -14.29 13.69
C VAL A 154 7.56 -13.57 14.48
N LEU A 155 7.60 -12.26 14.38
CA LEU A 155 8.53 -11.38 15.07
C LEU A 155 7.80 -10.66 16.19
N LYS A 156 8.44 -10.53 17.35
CA LYS A 156 7.92 -9.85 18.54
C LYS A 156 8.74 -8.59 18.83
N ALA A 157 8.20 -7.71 19.67
CA ALA A 157 8.88 -6.46 20.07
C ALA A 157 10.30 -6.61 20.66
N ALA A 158 10.66 -7.77 21.19
CA ALA A 158 12.00 -7.99 21.73
C ALA A 158 12.99 -8.54 20.69
N ASP A 159 12.50 -8.97 19.53
CA ASP A 159 13.34 -9.55 18.49
C ASP A 159 14.13 -8.44 17.77
N PRO A 160 15.38 -8.71 17.36
CA PRO A 160 16.09 -7.80 16.48
C PRO A 160 15.42 -7.74 15.11
N ALA A 161 15.77 -6.72 14.32
CA ALA A 161 15.36 -6.65 12.93
C ALA A 161 15.73 -7.92 12.17
N TRP A 162 14.81 -8.38 11.32
CA TRP A 162 14.98 -9.58 10.52
C TRP A 162 15.15 -9.21 9.05
N SER A 163 16.26 -9.64 8.44
CA SER A 163 16.55 -9.36 7.04
C SER A 163 15.64 -10.18 6.11
N LEU A 164 14.80 -9.50 5.35
CA LEU A 164 13.86 -10.04 4.38
C LEU A 164 14.34 -9.71 2.96
N THR A 165 14.47 -10.72 2.12
CA THR A 165 14.82 -10.58 0.69
C THR A 165 13.84 -11.38 -0.15
N ALA A 166 13.30 -10.77 -1.21
CA ALA A 166 12.38 -11.39 -2.15
C ALA A 166 12.85 -11.21 -3.59
N ASP A 167 12.79 -12.29 -4.39
CA ASP A 167 12.93 -12.22 -5.84
C ASP A 167 11.61 -11.75 -6.45
N VAL A 168 11.64 -10.57 -7.06
CA VAL A 168 10.49 -9.93 -7.72
C VAL A 168 10.72 -9.74 -9.21
N THR A 169 11.67 -10.49 -9.78
CA THR A 169 12.05 -10.41 -11.19
C THR A 169 10.83 -10.56 -12.10
N GLY A 170 10.62 -9.57 -12.97
CA GLY A 170 9.54 -9.55 -13.95
C GLY A 170 8.15 -9.28 -13.37
N ALA A 171 8.02 -9.03 -12.06
CA ALA A 171 6.74 -8.80 -11.41
C ALA A 171 6.11 -7.47 -11.86
N SER A 172 4.83 -7.48 -12.20
CA SER A 172 4.08 -6.25 -12.46
C SER A 172 3.72 -5.54 -11.18
N TYR A 173 3.29 -6.29 -10.17
CA TYR A 173 2.90 -5.80 -8.86
C TYR A 173 3.64 -6.52 -7.75
N VAL A 174 3.93 -5.78 -6.69
CA VAL A 174 4.40 -6.32 -5.41
C VAL A 174 3.52 -5.82 -4.28
N ASP A 175 3.08 -6.73 -3.42
CA ASP A 175 2.37 -6.43 -2.20
C ASP A 175 3.29 -6.70 -1.00
N LEU A 176 3.50 -5.67 -0.18
CA LEU A 176 4.16 -5.78 1.13
C LEU A 176 3.07 -5.97 2.18
N VAL A 177 3.02 -7.14 2.79
CA VAL A 177 1.96 -7.55 3.72
C VAL A 177 2.54 -7.73 5.12
N ALA A 178 1.93 -7.09 6.11
CA ALA A 178 2.19 -7.36 7.51
C ALA A 178 0.90 -7.89 8.14
N ASP A 179 0.88 -9.17 8.52
CA ASP A 179 -0.23 -9.80 9.23
C ASP A 179 0.05 -9.82 10.73
N ASP A 180 -1.02 -10.00 11.52
CA ASP A 180 -0.86 -10.31 12.94
C ASP A 180 -0.18 -11.68 13.12
N GLY A 181 0.50 -11.88 14.24
CA GLY A 181 1.20 -13.13 14.55
C GLY A 181 0.27 -14.26 15.03
N GLY A 182 -1.04 -14.11 14.89
CA GLY A 182 -2.07 -15.07 15.30
C GLY A 182 -2.66 -14.83 16.70
N ASP A 183 -2.31 -13.73 17.37
CA ASP A 183 -2.82 -13.35 18.70
C ASP A 183 -3.67 -12.06 18.69
N GLY A 184 -4.04 -11.59 17.49
CA GLY A 184 -4.77 -10.35 17.28
C GLY A 184 -3.85 -9.14 17.22
N ASN A 185 -4.33 -8.04 16.64
CA ASN A 185 -3.47 -6.97 16.16
C ASN A 185 -2.95 -5.97 17.22
N GLY A 186 -3.05 -6.29 18.51
CA GLY A 186 -2.75 -5.32 19.55
C GLY A 186 -1.26 -5.00 19.65
N ASN A 187 -0.87 -3.74 19.41
CA ASN A 187 0.52 -3.24 19.43
C ASN A 187 1.36 -3.74 18.23
N ASP A 188 0.71 -4.12 17.14
CA ASP A 188 1.37 -4.64 15.94
C ASP A 188 1.85 -3.51 15.02
N HIS A 189 2.64 -2.58 15.58
CA HIS A 189 3.29 -1.53 14.79
C HIS A 189 4.44 -2.17 14.02
N ALA A 190 4.18 -2.49 12.77
CA ALA A 190 5.03 -3.27 11.89
C ALA A 190 5.83 -2.35 10.98
N ASP A 191 7.16 -2.40 11.13
CA ASP A 191 8.07 -1.56 10.36
C ASP A 191 8.78 -2.36 9.26
N TRP A 192 8.91 -1.72 8.11
CA TRP A 192 9.73 -2.13 6.98
C TRP A 192 10.93 -1.19 6.88
N GLY A 193 11.93 -1.40 7.73
CA GLY A 193 13.16 -0.64 7.78
C GLY A 193 14.02 -0.85 6.52
N SER A 194 14.62 0.23 6.02
CA SER A 194 15.49 0.23 4.82
C SER A 194 14.86 -0.48 3.60
N ALA A 195 13.53 -0.45 3.50
CA ALA A 195 12.78 -1.12 2.44
C ALA A 195 13.11 -0.55 1.06
N ARG A 196 13.66 -1.39 0.18
CA ARG A 196 14.21 -0.96 -1.12
C ARG A 196 13.86 -1.95 -2.23
N PHE A 197 13.46 -1.41 -3.36
CA PHE A 197 13.37 -2.13 -4.63
C PHE A 197 14.66 -1.92 -5.41
N HIS A 198 15.23 -3.01 -5.91
CA HIS A 198 16.42 -3.00 -6.76
C HIS A 198 16.00 -3.13 -8.21
N CYS A 199 16.17 -2.07 -8.99
CA CYS A 199 15.58 -1.90 -10.31
C CYS A 199 16.55 -1.24 -11.30
N GLY A 200 16.23 -1.34 -12.59
CA GLY A 200 17.03 -0.70 -13.64
C GLY A 200 18.10 -1.59 -14.24
N GLY A 201 17.68 -2.77 -14.72
CA GLY A 201 18.42 -3.54 -15.74
C GLY A 201 18.10 -3.08 -17.16
#